data_AF-A0ABD5SKS4-F1
#
_entry.id   AF-A0ABD5SKS4-F1
#
_cell.length_a   1.000
_cell.length_b   1.000
_cell.length_c   1.000
_cell.angle_alpha   90.00
_cell.angle_beta   90.00
_cell.angle_gamma   90.00
#
_symmetry.space_group_name_H-M   'P 1'
#
loop_
_entity.id
_entity.type
_entity.pdbx_description
1 polymer ?
#
loop_
_entity_poly.entity_id
_entity_poly.type
_entity_poly.pdbx_seq_one_letter_code
_entity_poly.pdbx_strand_id
1 'polypeptide(L)' 'MTKTESPPRPIDEQLPRIRETLERADGLLVCLDFDGTLAPIVEDPDAAVPTERSRNAVATLAKTPSVTTAVVSGRALT' A
#
# COMPACT_ATOMS: atom_id res chain seq x y z
N MET A 1 -17.91 9.63 -26.58
CA MET A 1 -16.74 10.49 -26.25
C MET A 1 -15.73 9.61 -25.53
N THR A 2 -14.83 8.98 -26.27
CA THR A 2 -13.76 8.12 -25.74
C THR A 2 -12.67 9.01 -25.18
N LYS A 3 -12.59 9.11 -23.85
CA LYS A 3 -11.45 9.73 -23.18
C LYS A 3 -10.29 8.74 -23.37
N THR A 4 -9.36 9.04 -24.26
CA THR A 4 -8.09 8.32 -24.32
C THR A 4 -7.37 8.65 -23.02
N GLU A 5 -7.53 7.81 -22.01
CA GLU A 5 -6.83 7.99 -20.75
C GLU A 5 -5.36 7.70 -20.99
N SER A 6 -4.57 8.77 -21.09
CA SER A 6 -3.12 8.66 -21.04
C SER A 6 -2.75 7.92 -19.76
N PRO A 7 -1.75 7.01 -19.81
CA PRO A 7 -1.33 6.29 -18.62
C PRO A 7 -0.95 7.29 -17.51
N PRO A 8 -1.22 6.97 -16.24
CA PRO A 8 -0.80 7.81 -15.14
C PRO A 8 0.72 7.99 -15.18
N ARG A 9 1.19 9.19 -14.80
CA ARG A 9 2.62 9.45 -14.69
C ARG A 9 3.27 8.46 -13.72
N PRO A 10 4.50 7.99 -13.99
CA PRO A 10 5.24 7.12 -13.08
C PRO A 10 5.32 7.71 -11.67
N ILE A 11 5.29 6.85 -10.66
CA ILE A 11 5.27 7.28 -9.26
C ILE A 11 6.52 8.09 -8.88
N ASP A 12 7.68 7.75 -9.46
CA ASP A 12 8.96 8.43 -9.22
C ASP A 12 8.89 9.92 -9.56
N GLU A 13 8.19 10.27 -10.63
CA GLU A 13 7.93 11.66 -11.03
C GLU A 13 6.94 12.37 -10.11
N GLN A 14 6.13 11.62 -9.37
CA GLN A 14 5.15 12.15 -8.42
C GLN A 14 5.68 12.25 -6.98
N LEU A 15 6.84 11.64 -6.67
CA LEU A 15 7.37 11.56 -5.30
C LEU A 15 7.49 12.91 -4.59
N PRO A 16 7.96 14.01 -5.21
CA PRO A 16 8.02 15.30 -4.52
C PRO A 16 6.65 15.79 -4.06
N ARG A 17 5.64 15.67 -4.92
CA ARG A 17 4.25 16.07 -4.63
C ARG A 17 3.62 15.17 -3.56
N ILE A 18 3.85 13.85 -3.66
CA ILE A 18 3.34 12.89 -2.67
C ILE A 18 3.94 13.23 -1.29
N ARG A 19 5.24 13.46 -1.22
CA ARG A 19 5.93 13.84 0.02
C ARG A 19 5.35 15.11 0.63
N GLU A 20 5.23 16.19 -0.16
CA GLU A 20 4.63 17.44 0.32
C GLU A 20 3.20 17.22 0.85
N THR A 21 2.41 16.38 0.16
CA THR A 21 1.04 16.07 0.59
C THR A 21 1.03 15.33 1.94
N LEU A 22 1.95 14.37 2.13
CA LEU A 22 2.07 13.61 3.37
C LEU A 22 2.57 14.47 4.54
N GLU A 23 3.55 15.36 4.29
CA GLU A 23 4.11 16.27 5.31
C GLU A 23 3.09 17.29 5.83
N ARG A 24 2.11 17.65 5.01
CA ARG A 24 1.05 18.60 5.37
C ARG A 24 -0.20 17.95 5.97
N ALA A 25 -0.27 16.61 6.01
CA ALA A 25 -1.42 15.90 6.51
C ALA A 25 -1.41 15.83 8.05
N ASP A 26 -2.53 16.16 8.69
CA ASP A 26 -2.68 16.04 10.15
C ASP A 26 -2.71 14.56 10.62
N GLY A 27 -3.00 13.64 9.70
CA GLY A 27 -3.00 12.20 9.93
C GLY A 27 -3.17 11.42 8.64
N LEU A 28 -2.88 10.12 8.67
CA LEU A 28 -2.89 9.25 7.51
C LEU A 28 -3.80 8.03 7.73
N LEU A 29 -4.61 7.72 6.72
CA LEU A 29 -5.23 6.42 6.56
C LEU A 29 -4.48 5.66 5.46
N VAL A 30 -3.86 4.54 5.83
CA VAL A 30 -3.08 3.70 4.91
C VAL A 30 -3.82 2.38 4.69
N CYS A 31 -4.50 2.26 3.56
CA CYS A 31 -5.18 1.04 3.13
C CYS A 31 -4.25 0.24 2.21
N LEU A 32 -3.98 -1.01 2.57
CA LEU A 32 -3.00 -1.86 1.92
C LEU A 32 -3.68 -3.09 1.35
N ASP A 33 -3.48 -3.35 0.07
CA ASP A 33 -3.75 -4.66 -0.52
C ASP A 33 -2.74 -5.71 0.00
N PHE A 34 -3.04 -7.00 -0.17
CA PHE A 34 -2.22 -8.10 0.33
C PHE A 34 -1.41 -8.80 -0.76
N ASP A 35 -2.06 -9.54 -1.66
CA ASP A 35 -1.40 -10.40 -2.65
C ASP A 35 -0.84 -9.55 -3.81
N GLY A 36 0.46 -9.61 -4.02
CA GLY A 36 1.18 -8.76 -4.98
C GLY A 36 1.56 -7.39 -4.42
N THR A 37 1.14 -7.06 -3.20
CA THR A 37 1.46 -5.80 -2.51
C THR A 37 2.32 -6.04 -1.27
N LEU A 38 1.78 -6.70 -0.26
CA LEU A 38 2.51 -7.04 0.97
C LEU A 38 3.21 -8.39 0.86
N ALA A 39 2.55 -9.36 0.23
CA ALA A 39 3.06 -10.68 -0.11
C ALA A 39 3.36 -10.75 -1.62
N PRO A 40 4.47 -11.39 -2.06
CA PRO A 40 4.72 -11.57 -3.48
C PRO A 40 3.68 -12.50 -4.11
N ILE A 41 3.41 -12.32 -5.40
CA ILE A 41 2.65 -13.30 -6.17
C ILE A 41 3.48 -14.57 -6.32
N VAL A 42 2.89 -15.70 -5.93
CA VAL A 42 3.49 -17.04 -5.96
C VAL A 42 2.53 -18.01 -6.66
N GLU A 43 3.04 -19.19 -7.05
CA GLU A 43 2.24 -20.19 -7.78
C GLU A 43 1.12 -20.79 -6.93
N ASP A 44 1.41 -21.11 -5.66
CA ASP A 44 0.41 -21.55 -4.68
C ASP A 44 -0.09 -20.33 -3.88
N PRO A 45 -1.32 -19.85 -4.11
CA PRO A 45 -1.84 -18.68 -3.43
C PRO A 45 -1.85 -18.83 -1.91
N ASP A 46 -2.06 -20.03 -1.36
CA ASP A 46 -2.13 -20.24 0.08
C ASP A 46 -0.75 -20.08 0.76
N ALA A 47 0.32 -20.30 0.00
CA ALA A 47 1.70 -20.09 0.43
C ALA A 47 2.14 -18.61 0.43
N ALA A 48 1.32 -17.69 -0.08
CA ALA A 48 1.66 -16.27 -0.13
C ALA A 48 1.76 -15.66 1.29
N VAL A 49 2.96 -15.21 1.66
CA VAL A 49 3.24 -14.58 2.96
C VAL A 49 3.92 -13.22 2.78
N PRO A 50 3.57 -12.21 3.60
CA PRO A 50 4.23 -10.92 3.56
C PRO A 50 5.72 -11.05 3.84
N THR A 51 6.53 -10.36 3.03
CA THR A 51 7.98 -10.31 3.24
C THR A 51 8.31 -9.69 4.60
N GLU A 52 9.47 -10.01 5.16
CA GLU A 52 9.92 -9.41 6.43
C GLU A 52 9.96 -7.87 6.34
N ARG A 53 10.42 -7.33 5.21
CA ARG A 53 10.42 -5.89 4.94
C ARG A 53 9.01 -5.31 4.98
N SER A 54 8.05 -5.97 4.31
CA SER A 54 6.64 -5.54 4.32
C SER A 54 6.07 -5.56 5.75
N ARG A 55 6.31 -6.64 6.50
CA ARG A 55 5.86 -6.76 7.90
C ARG A 55 6.41 -5.64 8.79
N ASN A 56 7.71 -5.37 8.69
CA ASN A 56 8.37 -4.31 9.46
C ASN A 56 7.85 -2.92 9.09
N ALA A 57 7.59 -2.67 7.81
CA ALA A 57 7.01 -1.41 7.35
C ALA A 57 5.59 -1.19 7.89
N VAL A 58 4.72 -2.20 7.77
CA VAL A 58 3.35 -2.13 8.30
C VAL A 58 3.35 -1.98 9.82
N ALA A 59 4.21 -2.71 10.52
CA ALA A 59 4.35 -2.58 11.98
C ALA A 59 4.81 -1.18 12.40
N THR A 60 5.70 -0.55 11.63
CA THR A 60 6.13 0.84 11.88
C THR A 60 4.97 1.81 11.68
N LEU A 61 4.21 1.66 10.59
CA LEU A 61 3.05 2.49 10.31
C LEU A 61 1.97 2.34 11.39
N ALA A 62 1.63 1.11 11.78
CA ALA A 62 0.61 0.82 12.78
C ALA A 62 0.96 1.33 14.20
N LYS A 63 2.25 1.53 14.49
CA LYS A 63 2.73 2.11 15.77
C LYS A 63 2.82 3.63 15.74
N THR A 64 2.63 4.26 14.59
CA THR A 64 2.74 5.72 14.46
C THR A 64 1.42 6.37 14.90
N PRO A 65 1.40 7.25 15.92
CA PRO A 65 0.14 7.70 16.54
C PRO A 65 -0.86 8.39 15.59
N SER A 66 -0.38 9.08 14.54
CA SER A 66 -1.21 9.77 13.56
C SER A 66 -1.57 8.91 12.34
N VAL A 67 -1.28 7.61 12.37
CA VAL A 67 -1.48 6.70 11.23
C VAL A 67 -2.45 5.60 11.63
N THR A 68 -3.51 5.46 10.85
CA THR A 68 -4.40 4.29 10.89
C THR A 68 -4.10 3.40 9.70
N THR A 69 -3.79 2.13 9.95
CA THR A 69 -3.54 1.14 8.89
C THR A 69 -4.70 0.17 8.76
N ALA A 70 -5.08 -0.17 7.53
CA ALA A 70 -6.04 -1.22 7.23
C ALA A 70 -5.47 -2.14 6.14
N VAL A 71 -5.61 -3.45 6.30
CA VAL A 71 -5.37 -4.41 5.22
C VAL A 71 -6.72 -4.71 4.57
N VAL A 72 -6.81 -4.48 3.27
CA VAL A 72 -8.00 -4.73 2.46
C VAL A 72 -7.64 -5.85 1.50
N SER A 73 -8.17 -7.06 1.75
CA SER A 73 -7.82 -8.25 0.99
C SER A 73 -9.07 -9.05 0.63
N GLY A 74 -8.99 -9.76 -0.49
CA GLY A 74 -9.98 -10.79 -0.86
C GLY A 74 -9.80 -12.11 -0.11
N ARG A 75 -8.71 -12.28 0.65
CA ARG A 75 -8.47 -13.48 1.46
C ARG A 75 -9.53 -13.62 2.55
N ALA A 76 -10.02 -14.84 2.76
CA ALA A 76 -10.91 -15.17 3.86
C ALA A 76 -10.17 -15.11 5.20
N LEU A 77 -10.88 -14.75 6.27
CA LEU A 77 -10.36 -14.74 7.65
C LEU A 77 -10.57 -16.08 8.38
N THR A 78 -10.90 -17.13 7.61
CA THR A 78 -11.32 -18.45 8.09
C THR A 78 -10.19 -19.25 8.68
#